data_AF-A0A3D1QCH4-F1
#
_entry.id   AF-A0A3D1QCH4-F1
#
_cell.length_a   1.000
_cell.length_b   1.000
_cell.length_c   1.000
_cell.angle_alpha   90.00
_cell.angle_beta   90.00
_cell.angle_gamma   90.00
#
_symmetry.space_group_name_H-M   'P 1'
#
loop_
_entity.id
_entity.type
_entity.pdbx_description
1 polymer ?
#
loop_
_entity_poly.entity_id
_entity_poly.type
_entity_poly.pdbx_seq_one_letter_code
_entity_poly.pdbx_strand_id
1 'polypeptide(L)' 'ARPIGLALIDSKYSAPGTEIDIMIRGKAVKAVVGQGIFYRKRTKSK' A
#
# COMPACT_ATOMS: atom_id res chain seq x y z
N ALA A 1 4.14 -14.17 0.48
CA ALA A 1 3.96 -12.84 1.13
C ALA A 1 3.40 -11.88 0.10
N ARG A 2 2.47 -10.98 0.48
CA ARG A 2 2.03 -9.92 -0.44
C ARG A 2 3.11 -8.82 -0.47
N PRO A 3 3.60 -8.39 -1.65
CA PRO A 3 4.51 -7.25 -1.74
C PRO A 3 3.89 -6.01 -1.10
N ILE A 4 4.70 -5.24 -0.37
CA ILE A 4 4.30 -3.95 0.22
C ILE A 4 5.39 -2.93 -0.10
N GLY A 5 4.99 -1.67 -0.33
CA GLY A 5 5.87 -0.58 -0.69
C GLY A 5 5.35 0.75 -0.15
N LEU A 6 6.24 1.72 0.00
CA LEU A 6 5.88 3.11 0.26
C LEU A 6 6.03 3.90 -1.04
N ALA A 7 5.10 4.81 -1.27
CA ALA A 7 5.11 5.68 -2.45
C ALA A 7 4.56 7.05 -2.05
N LEU A 8 5.07 8.09 -2.70
CA LEU A 8 4.48 9.42 -2.67
C LEU A 8 3.47 9.51 -3.81
N ILE A 9 2.27 9.96 -3.49
CA ILE A 9 1.17 10.16 -4.43
C ILE A 9 0.45 11.45 -4.09
N ASP A 10 -0.32 11.97 -5.04
CA ASP A 10 -1.19 13.11 -4.79
C ASP A 10 -2.20 12.77 -3.67
N SER A 11 -2.46 13.74 -2.78
CA SER A 11 -3.32 13.56 -1.62
C SER A 11 -4.73 13.10 -1.99
N LYS A 12 -5.24 13.53 -3.15
CA LYS A 12 -6.56 13.11 -3.65
C LYS A 12 -6.70 11.60 -3.91
N TYR A 13 -5.58 10.89 -4.05
CA TYR A 13 -5.54 9.43 -4.28
C TYR A 13 -5.04 8.64 -3.05
N SER A 14 -4.82 9.30 -1.90
CA SER A 14 -4.20 8.70 -0.72
C SER A 14 -5.16 7.98 0.23
N ALA A 15 -6.45 7.94 -0.10
CA ALA A 15 -7.44 7.28 0.73
C ALA A 15 -7.17 5.76 0.81
N PRO A 16 -7.24 5.15 2.01
CA PRO A 16 -7.13 3.70 2.13
C PRO A 16 -8.22 2.99 1.31
N GLY A 17 -7.84 1.92 0.62
CA GLY A 17 -8.72 1.18 -0.29
C GLY A 17 -8.69 1.69 -1.74
N THR A 18 -8.08 2.83 -2.02
CA THR A 18 -7.92 3.32 -3.40
C THR A 18 -7.04 2.37 -4.21
N GLU A 19 -7.56 1.93 -5.36
CA GLU A 19 -6.79 1.18 -6.35
C GLU A 19 -5.87 2.13 -7.14
N ILE A 20 -4.62 1.73 -7.31
CA ILE A 20 -3.63 2.45 -8.11
C ILE A 20 -2.87 1.46 -8.98
N ASP A 21 -2.44 1.91 -10.15
CA ASP A 21 -1.53 1.16 -11.00
C ASP A 21 -0.09 1.63 -10.76
N ILE A 22 0.78 0.67 -10.42
CA ILE A 22 2.21 0.89 -10.27
C ILE A 22 2.90 0.40 -11.52
N MET A 23 3.69 1.26 -12.16
CA MET A 23 4.47 0.90 -13.33
C MET A 23 5.76 0.18 -12.92
N ILE A 24 5.85 -1.11 -13.22
CA ILE A 24 7.06 -1.92 -12.99
C ILE A 24 7.58 -2.41 -14.34
N ARG A 25 8.75 -1.92 -14.76
CA ARG A 25 9.39 -2.30 -16.03
C ARG A 25 8.44 -2.17 -17.24
N GLY A 26 7.68 -1.07 -17.28
CA GLY A 26 6.72 -0.80 -18.37
C GLY A 26 5.40 -1.58 -18.30
N LYS A 27 5.17 -2.36 -17.24
CA LYS A 27 3.89 -3.06 -17.02
C LYS A 27 3.14 -2.43 -15.85
N ALA A 28 1.86 -2.12 -16.05
CA ALA A 28 0.98 -1.67 -14.99
C ALA A 28 0.63 -2.85 -14.07
N VAL A 29 0.81 -2.67 -12.78
CA VAL A 29 0.50 -3.66 -11.74
C VAL A 29 -0.45 -3.02 -10.75
N LYS A 30 -1.61 -3.66 -10.55
CA LYS A 30 -2.61 -3.21 -9.58
C LYS A 30 -2.08 -3.28 -8.15
N ALA A 31 -2.30 -2.21 -7.40
CA ALA A 31 -2.03 -2.11 -5.98
C ALA A 31 -3.17 -1.38 -5.27
N VAL A 32 -3.20 -1.48 -3.95
CA VAL A 32 -4.21 -0.84 -3.10
C VAL A 32 -3.51 -0.03 -2.03
N VAL A 33 -3.93 1.22 -1.87
CA VAL A 33 -3.44 2.08 -0.78
C VAL A 33 -3.94 1.49 0.54
N GLY A 34 -3.05 1.32 1.50
CA GLY A 34 -3.43 0.82 2.82
C GLY A 34 -2.65 1.51 3.94
N GLN A 35 -3.27 1.53 5.11
CA GLN A 35 -2.73 2.18 6.30
C GLN A 35 -2.11 1.13 7.24
N GLY A 36 -0.96 1.43 7.82
CA GLY A 36 -0.33 0.58 8.84
C GLY A 36 0.13 -0.80 8.34
N ILE A 37 0.18 -1.04 7.03
CA ILE A 37 0.48 -2.36 6.43
C ILE A 37 1.89 -2.87 6.81
N PHE A 38 2.83 -1.96 7.04
CA PHE A 38 4.20 -2.27 7.45
C PHE A 38 4.31 -2.74 8.91
N TYR A 39 3.34 -2.37 9.75
CA TYR A 39 3.40 -2.61 11.19
C TYR A 39 2.31 -3.56 11.61
N ARG A 40 2.61 -4.86 11.60
CA ARG A 40 1.78 -5.85 12.28
C ARG A 40 2.06 -5.77 13.78
N LYS A 41 1.11 -5.24 14.56
CA LYS A 41 1.20 -5.26 16.03
C LYS A 41 1.26 -6.72 16.49
N ARG A 42 2.44 -7.14 16.96
CA ARG A 42 2.71 -8.49 17.50
C ARG A 42 2.62 -8.56 19.02
N THR A 43 2.19 -7.49 19.68
CA THR A 43 2.02 -7.48 21.13
C THR A 43 0.71 -8.16 21.52
N LYS A 44 0.78 -9.19 22.36
CA LYS A 44 -0.39 -9.75 23.04
C LYS A 44 -1.02 -8.64 23.89
N SER A 45 -2.32 -8.45 23.79
CA SER A 45 -3.05 -7.70 24.81
C SER A 45 -2.78 -8.40 26.14
N LYS A 46 -2.29 -7.64 27.11
CA LYS A 46 -2.14 -8.13 28.49
C LYS A 46 -3.52 -8.30 29.11
#